data_AF-A0A1D8UYL7-F1
#
_entry.id   AF-A0A1D8UYL7-F1
#
_cell.length_a   1.000
_cell.length_b   1.000
_cell.length_c   1.000
_cell.angle_alpha   90.00
_cell.angle_beta   90.00
_cell.angle_gamma   90.00
#
_symmetry.space_group_name_H-M   'P 1'
#
loop_
_entity.id
_entity.type
_entity.pdbx_description
1 polymer ?
#
loop_
_entity_poly.entity_id
_entity_poly.type
_entity_poly.pdbx_seq_one_letter_code
_entity_poly.pdbx_strand_id
1 'polypeptide(L)'
;MFKEPRRTLSKESGFTLLEVIVALMIAGFALGAMLTSLETGLASGSQVDRSLRAISLAHSQLDAILATPTLRPGTQSYEIENSYRSTIEIRQIATSGSSNDMERLALFSVGITVDREGSPLKINLTGRAVRPAVQE
;
A
#
# COMPACT_ATOMS: atom_id res chain seq x y z
N MET A 1 48.97 -68.55 -27.43
CA MET A 1 48.60 -67.84 -26.19
C MET A 1 47.82 -66.59 -26.58
N PHE A 2 46.50 -66.71 -26.73
CA PHE A 2 45.61 -65.61 -27.13
C PHE A 2 44.95 -65.02 -25.87
N LYS A 3 45.10 -63.71 -25.67
CA LYS A 3 44.49 -62.97 -24.56
C LYS A 3 43.12 -62.51 -25.02
N GLU A 4 42.06 -63.07 -24.45
CA GLU A 4 40.70 -62.63 -24.78
C GLU A 4 40.43 -61.21 -24.24
N PRO A 5 39.76 -60.35 -25.02
CA PRO A 5 39.36 -59.03 -24.56
C PRO A 5 38.23 -59.18 -23.54
N ARG A 6 38.48 -58.78 -22.29
CA ARG A 6 37.42 -58.63 -21.28
C ARG A 6 36.48 -57.51 -21.72
N ARG A 7 35.32 -57.88 -22.26
CA ARG A 7 34.19 -56.96 -22.38
C ARG A 7 33.81 -56.50 -20.98
N THR A 8 34.12 -55.24 -20.66
CA THR A 8 33.52 -54.56 -19.52
C THR A 8 32.05 -54.34 -19.86
N LEU A 9 31.18 -55.17 -19.31
CA LEU A 9 29.74 -54.93 -19.35
C LEU A 9 29.49 -53.61 -18.62
N SER A 10 29.22 -52.54 -19.37
CA SER A 10 28.65 -51.32 -18.79
C SER A 10 27.36 -51.73 -18.09
N LYS A 11 27.34 -51.54 -16.77
CA LYS A 11 26.18 -51.79 -15.93
C LYS A 11 25.14 -50.73 -16.28
N GLU A 12 24.24 -51.03 -17.20
CA GLU A 12 23.07 -50.18 -17.45
C GLU A 12 22.23 -50.18 -16.17
N SER A 13 22.30 -49.06 -15.44
CA SER A 13 21.52 -48.83 -14.23
C SER A 13 20.11 -48.40 -14.64
N GLY A 14 19.16 -49.34 -14.64
CA GLY A 14 17.75 -49.02 -14.82
C GLY A 14 17.22 -48.16 -13.67
N PHE A 15 16.33 -47.22 -14.00
CA PHE A 15 15.61 -46.41 -13.02
C PHE A 15 14.81 -47.32 -12.09
N THR A 16 14.98 -47.16 -10.78
CA THR A 16 14.21 -47.96 -9.81
C THR A 16 12.82 -47.35 -9.62
N LEU A 17 11.81 -48.17 -9.30
CA LEU A 17 10.47 -47.65 -8.95
C LEU A 17 10.54 -46.67 -7.76
N LEU A 18 11.45 -46.94 -6.81
CA LEU A 18 11.71 -46.07 -5.68
C LEU A 18 12.17 -44.67 -6.13
N GLU A 19 13.02 -44.60 -7.15
CA GLU A 19 13.54 -43.33 -7.68
C GLU A 19 12.44 -42.47 -8.32
N VAL A 20 11.51 -43.10 -9.06
CA VAL A 20 10.36 -42.38 -9.64
C VAL A 20 9.45 -41.84 -8.54
N ILE A 21 9.21 -42.64 -7.49
CA ILE A 21 8.38 -42.22 -6.35
C ILE A 21 9.05 -41.06 -5.60
N VAL A 22 10.36 -41.16 -5.34
CA VAL A 22 11.14 -40.11 -4.69
C VAL A 22 11.16 -38.84 -5.54
N ALA A 23 11.37 -38.96 -6.85
CA ALA A 23 11.33 -37.83 -7.77
C ALA A 23 9.95 -37.15 -7.76
N LEU A 24 8.87 -37.94 -7.77
CA LEU A 24 7.50 -37.41 -7.69
C LEU A 24 7.22 -36.73 -6.34
N MET A 25 7.74 -37.28 -5.23
CA MET A 25 7.64 -36.64 -3.91
C MET A 25 8.37 -35.28 -3.90
N ILE A 26 9.61 -35.24 -4.41
CA ILE A 26 10.40 -34.00 -4.50
C ILE A 26 9.67 -32.98 -5.37
N ALA A 27 9.14 -33.40 -6.53
CA ALA A 27 8.37 -32.54 -7.41
C ALA A 27 7.11 -32.01 -6.71
N GLY A 28 6.40 -32.85 -5.96
CA GLY A 28 5.23 -32.44 -5.18
C GLY A 28 5.56 -31.38 -4.13
N PHE A 29 6.66 -31.55 -3.39
CA PHE A 29 7.12 -30.56 -2.42
C PHE A 29 7.53 -29.24 -3.09
N ALA A 30 8.24 -29.31 -4.22
CA ALA A 30 8.63 -28.12 -4.98
C ALA A 30 7.40 -27.34 -5.47
N LEU A 31 6.39 -28.04 -6.02
CA LEU A 31 5.14 -27.44 -6.47
C LEU A 31 4.37 -26.80 -5.32
N GLY A 32 4.29 -27.48 -4.17
CA GLY A 32 3.67 -26.93 -2.96
C GLY A 32 4.33 -25.62 -2.52
N ALA A 33 5.66 -25.60 -2.45
CA ALA A 33 6.41 -24.38 -2.10
C ALA A 33 6.20 -23.24 -3.12
N MET A 34 6.16 -23.56 -4.41
CA MET A 34 5.87 -22.59 -5.47
C MET A 34 4.46 -21.99 -5.33
N LEU A 35 3.45 -22.82 -5.06
CA LEU A 35 2.07 -22.37 -4.92
C LEU A 35 1.92 -21.43 -3.72
N THR A 36 2.47 -21.79 -2.55
CA THR A 36 2.46 -20.93 -1.37
C THR A 36 3.16 -19.59 -1.62
N SER A 37 4.27 -19.61 -2.37
CA SER A 37 4.99 -18.40 -2.74
C SER A 37 4.15 -17.49 -3.65
N LEU A 38 3.43 -18.08 -4.60
CA LEU A 38 2.51 -17.37 -5.49
C LEU A 38 1.34 -16.76 -4.72
N GLU A 39 0.69 -17.52 -3.83
CA GLU A 39 -0.40 -17.03 -2.99
C GLU A 39 0.05 -15.84 -2.13
N THR A 40 1.24 -15.95 -1.53
CA THR A 40 1.85 -14.87 -0.73
C THR A 40 2.11 -13.62 -1.58
N GLY A 41 2.63 -13.81 -2.80
CA GLY A 41 2.84 -12.72 -3.75
C GLY A 41 1.54 -12.01 -4.13
N LEU A 42 0.49 -12.76 -4.46
CA LEU A 42 -0.83 -12.22 -4.82
C LEU A 42 -1.50 -11.49 -3.65
N ALA A 43 -1.45 -12.08 -2.46
CA ALA A 43 -1.97 -11.46 -1.24
C ALA A 43 -1.27 -10.12 -0.96
N SER A 44 0.06 -10.09 -1.12
CA SER A 44 0.87 -8.87 -0.95
C SER A 44 0.52 -7.80 -1.97
N GLY A 45 0.37 -8.16 -3.25
CA GLY A 45 -0.05 -7.23 -4.31
C GLY A 45 -1.40 -6.58 -3.99
N SER A 46 -2.38 -7.39 -3.60
CA SER A 46 -3.71 -6.87 -3.22
C SER A 46 -3.64 -5.88 -2.04
N GLN A 47 -2.70 -6.07 -1.11
CA GLN A 47 -2.51 -5.16 0.02
C GLN A 47 -1.87 -3.85 -0.42
N VAL A 48 -0.91 -3.90 -1.33
CA VAL A 48 -0.28 -2.70 -1.91
C VAL A 48 -1.29 -1.87 -2.68
N ASP A 49 -2.11 -2.49 -3.53
CA ASP A 49 -3.15 -1.78 -4.29
C ASP A 49 -4.13 -1.03 -3.38
N ARG A 50 -4.55 -1.67 -2.27
CA ARG A 50 -5.43 -1.04 -1.28
C ARG A 50 -4.79 0.16 -0.58
N SER A 51 -3.48 0.09 -0.29
CA SER A 51 -2.72 1.19 0.29
C SER A 51 -2.55 2.34 -0.69
N LEU A 52 -2.21 2.04 -1.96
CA LEU A 52 -2.11 3.05 -3.02
C LEU A 52 -3.43 3.78 -3.23
N ARG A 53 -4.56 3.06 -3.15
CA ARG A 53 -5.89 3.67 -3.21
C ARG A 53 -6.15 4.62 -2.04
N ALA A 54 -5.80 4.24 -0.81
CA ALA A 54 -5.92 5.10 0.36
C ALA A 54 -5.10 6.39 0.22
N ILE A 55 -3.86 6.26 -0.27
CA ILE A 55 -2.96 7.40 -0.53
C ILE A 55 -3.55 8.31 -1.62
N SER A 56 -4.03 7.74 -2.72
CA SER A 56 -4.66 8.51 -3.81
C SER A 56 -5.89 9.27 -3.34
N LEU A 57 -6.73 8.67 -2.48
CA LEU A 57 -7.89 9.33 -1.89
C LEU A 57 -7.46 10.50 -1.00
N ALA A 58 -6.47 10.28 -0.14
CA ALA A 58 -5.94 11.31 0.75
C ALA A 58 -5.38 12.50 -0.04
N HIS A 59 -4.61 12.24 -1.11
CA HIS A 59 -4.09 13.29 -1.99
C HIS A 59 -5.21 14.05 -2.70
N SER A 60 -6.15 13.33 -3.31
CA SER A 60 -7.26 13.97 -4.02
C SER A 60 -8.09 14.88 -3.11
N GLN A 61 -8.34 14.46 -1.87
CA GLN A 61 -9.05 15.29 -0.90
C GLN A 61 -8.21 16.49 -0.44
N LEU A 62 -6.91 16.30 -0.25
CA LEU A 62 -6.00 17.37 0.15
C LEU A 62 -5.95 18.44 -0.92
N ASP A 63 -5.76 18.03 -2.17
CA ASP A 63 -5.70 18.94 -3.31
C ASP A 63 -7.04 19.67 -3.49
N ALA A 64 -8.17 18.98 -3.34
CA ALA A 64 -9.49 19.60 -3.41
C ALA A 64 -9.70 20.67 -2.32
N ILE A 65 -9.30 20.40 -1.08
CA ILE A 65 -9.40 21.37 0.02
C ILE A 65 -8.46 22.54 -0.20
N LEU A 66 -7.20 22.27 -0.58
CA LEU A 66 -6.21 23.32 -0.83
C LEU A 66 -6.61 24.21 -2.03
N ALA A 67 -7.33 23.67 -3.01
CA ALA A 67 -7.88 24.44 -4.13
C ALA A 67 -9.06 25.34 -3.72
N THR A 68 -9.64 25.17 -2.53
CA THR A 68 -10.77 25.98 -2.07
C THR A 68 -10.29 27.41 -1.72
N PRO A 69 -11.00 28.46 -2.19
CA PRO A 69 -10.60 29.86 -1.96
C PRO A 69 -10.65 30.28 -0.48
N THR A 70 -11.56 29.69 0.29
CA THR A 70 -11.78 30.01 1.71
C THR A 70 -11.70 28.74 2.53
N LEU A 71 -10.84 28.71 3.55
CA LEU A 71 -10.73 27.60 4.47
C LEU A 71 -11.40 27.96 5.80
N ARG A 72 -12.26 27.07 6.29
CA ARG A 72 -12.89 27.21 7.60
C ARG A 72 -12.26 26.21 8.56
N PRO A 73 -11.77 26.65 9.74
CA PRO A 73 -11.31 25.72 10.77
C PRO A 73 -12.42 24.75 11.18
N GLY A 74 -12.04 23.51 11.48
CA GLY A 74 -12.97 22.49 11.91
C GLY A 74 -12.50 21.08 11.57
N THR A 75 -13.22 20.11 12.11
CA THR A 75 -13.00 18.68 11.85
C THR A 75 -14.25 18.11 11.22
N GLN A 76 -14.07 17.39 10.11
CA GLN A 76 -15.15 16.75 9.38
C GLN A 76 -14.75 15.32 9.05
N SER A 77 -15.69 14.39 9.22
CA SER A 77 -15.48 12.98 8.91
C SER A 77 -16.45 12.54 7.83
N TYR A 78 -15.94 11.80 6.86
CA TYR A 78 -16.67 11.31 5.71
C TYR A 78 -16.48 9.81 5.58
N GLU A 79 -17.58 9.11 5.31
CA GLU A 79 -17.50 7.75 4.80
C GLU A 79 -17.36 7.78 3.29
N ILE A 80 -16.38 7.03 2.81
CA ILE A 80 -16.08 6.88 1.39
C ILE A 80 -16.43 5.44 1.02
N GLU A 81 -16.88 5.26 -0.22
CA GLU A 81 -17.15 3.94 -0.78
C GLU A 81 -16.00 2.94 -0.53
N ASN A 82 -16.34 1.66 -0.37
CA ASN A 82 -15.42 0.54 -0.09
C ASN A 82 -14.77 0.55 1.31
N SER A 83 -15.52 0.95 2.34
CA SER A 83 -15.14 0.87 3.77
C SER A 83 -13.97 1.78 4.16
N TYR A 84 -13.79 2.89 3.43
CA TYR A 84 -12.81 3.92 3.77
C TYR A 84 -13.48 5.01 4.61
N ARG A 85 -12.80 5.46 5.64
CA ARG A 85 -13.18 6.63 6.43
C ARG A 85 -12.11 7.69 6.26
N SER A 86 -12.53 8.91 5.94
CA SER A 86 -11.65 10.07 5.94
C SER A 86 -12.03 11.02 7.04
N THR A 87 -11.01 11.54 7.73
CA THR A 87 -11.14 12.61 8.71
C THR A 87 -10.27 13.77 8.26
N ILE A 88 -10.91 14.90 8.02
CA ILE A 88 -10.28 16.15 7.61
C ILE A 88 -10.25 17.07 8.82
N GLU A 89 -9.09 17.63 9.13
CA GLU A 89 -8.88 18.58 10.20
C GLU A 89 -8.24 19.85 9.64
N ILE A 90 -8.92 20.98 9.77
CA ILE A 90 -8.43 22.28 9.34
C ILE A 90 -8.17 23.13 10.58
N ARG A 91 -6.91 23.55 10.76
CA ARG A 91 -6.48 24.42 11.86
C ARG A 91 -5.90 25.72 11.34
N GLN A 92 -6.31 26.84 11.92
CA GLN A 92 -5.63 28.12 11.73
C GLN A 92 -4.45 28.21 12.68
N ILE A 93 -3.24 28.33 12.14
CA ILE A 93 -1.99 28.32 12.92
C ILE A 93 -1.51 29.74 13.21
N ALA A 94 -1.70 30.66 12.27
CA ALA A 94 -1.27 32.05 12.42
C ALA A 94 -2.18 32.99 11.65
N THR A 95 -2.20 34.24 12.07
CA THR A 95 -2.83 35.34 11.35
C THR A 95 -1.80 36.47 11.21
N SER A 96 -1.73 37.08 10.05
CA SER A 96 -0.89 38.23 9.73
C SER A 96 -1.76 39.37 9.24
N GLY A 97 -1.48 40.58 9.74
CA GLY A 97 -2.25 41.80 9.46
C GLY A 97 -2.66 42.53 10.75
N SER A 98 -2.68 43.86 10.69
CA SER A 98 -3.18 44.71 11.78
C SER A 98 -4.70 44.65 11.85
N SER A 99 -5.30 45.00 12.99
CA SER A 99 -6.76 44.97 13.14
C SER A 99 -7.49 45.87 12.11
N ASN A 100 -6.77 46.83 11.52
CA ASN A 100 -7.26 47.80 10.54
C ASN A 100 -7.01 47.42 9.06
N ASP A 101 -6.30 46.32 8.77
CA ASP A 101 -6.11 45.88 7.39
C ASP A 101 -7.35 45.13 6.89
N MET A 102 -7.87 45.56 5.75
CA MET A 102 -9.00 44.90 5.07
C MET A 102 -8.65 43.52 4.50
N GLU A 103 -7.37 43.13 4.51
CA GLU A 103 -6.87 41.90 3.89
C GLU A 103 -5.98 41.11 4.86
N ARG A 104 -6.56 40.69 5.99
CA ARG A 104 -5.86 39.81 6.93
C ARG A 104 -5.64 38.45 6.29
N LEU A 105 -4.41 37.97 6.32
CA LEU A 105 -4.04 36.64 5.86
C LEU A 105 -3.89 35.69 7.04
N ALA A 106 -4.40 34.48 6.91
CA ALA A 106 -4.24 33.42 7.88
C ALA A 106 -3.52 32.22 7.25
N LEU A 107 -2.62 31.62 8.02
CA LEU A 107 -1.97 30.36 7.70
C LEU A 107 -2.82 29.22 8.26
N PHE A 108 -3.28 28.36 7.35
CA PHE A 108 -4.04 27.16 7.69
C PHE A 108 -3.16 25.92 7.50
N SER A 109 -3.37 24.93 8.37
CA SER A 109 -2.91 23.55 8.21
C SER A 109 -4.11 22.66 8.00
N VAL A 110 -4.03 21.84 6.95
CA VAL A 110 -5.06 20.87 6.59
C VAL A 110 -4.45 19.50 6.79
N GLY A 111 -4.98 18.72 7.72
CA GLY A 111 -4.64 17.32 7.93
C GLY A 111 -5.74 16.42 7.37
N ILE A 112 -5.37 15.36 6.68
CA ILE A 112 -6.30 14.35 6.16
C ILE A 112 -5.81 12.99 6.60
N THR A 113 -6.65 12.31 7.38
CA THR A 113 -6.42 10.93 7.79
C THR A 113 -7.41 10.04 7.07
N VAL A 114 -6.88 9.12 6.24
CA VAL A 114 -7.67 8.06 5.61
C VAL A 114 -7.35 6.75 6.30
N ASP A 115 -8.38 6.11 6.84
CA ASP A 115 -8.32 4.77 7.41
C ASP A 115 -9.35 3.86 6.72
N ARG A 116 -9.15 2.56 6.87
CA ARG A 116 -10.04 1.55 6.31
C ARG A 116 -10.48 0.61 7.42
N GLU A 117 -11.78 0.29 7.43
CA GLU A 117 -12.32 -0.69 8.35
C GLU A 117 -11.60 -2.05 8.21
N GLY A 118 -11.19 -2.62 9.34
CA GLY A 118 -10.44 -3.88 9.38
C GLY A 118 -8.96 -3.77 8.98
N SER A 119 -8.42 -2.56 8.76
CA SER A 119 -6.99 -2.35 8.56
C SER A 119 -6.40 -1.48 9.68
N PRO A 120 -5.23 -1.86 10.25
CA PRO A 120 -4.52 -0.98 11.18
C PRO A 120 -3.81 0.18 10.47
N LEU A 121 -3.69 0.13 9.13
CA LEU A 121 -3.01 1.15 8.36
C LEU A 121 -3.85 2.42 8.28
N LYS A 122 -3.28 3.53 8.77
CA LYS A 122 -3.84 4.88 8.63
C LYS A 122 -2.85 5.73 7.84
N ILE A 123 -3.34 6.39 6.79
CA ILE A 123 -2.55 7.33 6.01
C ILE A 123 -2.89 8.73 6.48
N ASN A 124 -1.89 9.50 6.90
CA ASN A 124 -2.06 10.90 7.28
C ASN A 124 -1.25 11.79 6.32
N LEU A 125 -1.92 12.69 5.64
CA LEU A 125 -1.30 13.74 4.82
C LEU A 125 -1.59 15.10 5.44
N THR A 126 -0.61 16.00 5.37
CA THR A 126 -0.77 17.37 5.84
C THR A 126 -0.34 18.35 4.76
N GLY A 127 -1.18 19.34 4.50
CA GLY A 127 -0.89 20.48 3.65
C GLY A 127 -0.99 21.79 4.42
N ARG A 128 -0.42 22.84 3.82
CA ARG A 128 -0.50 24.21 4.35
C ARG A 128 -0.93 25.16 3.25
N ALA A 129 -1.75 26.13 3.61
CA ALA A 129 -2.19 27.17 2.70
C ALA A 129 -2.32 28.51 3.44
N VAL A 130 -1.99 29.60 2.74
CA VAL A 130 -2.27 30.97 3.19
C VAL A 130 -3.54 31.44 2.49
N ARG A 131 -4.54 31.87 3.26
CA ARG A 131 -5.84 32.32 2.76
C ARG A 131 -6.32 33.53 3.57
N PRO A 132 -7.31 34.29 3.08
CA PRO A 132 -7.93 35.33 3.88
C PRO A 132 -8.41 34.78 5.23
N ALA A 133 -8.21 35.53 6.30
CA ALA A 133 -8.68 35.16 7.62
C ALA A 133 -10.21 35.11 7.64
N VAL A 134 -10.78 34.05 8.23
CA VAL A 134 -12.23 33.97 8.45
C VAL A 134 -12.57 34.97 9.56
N GLN A 135 -13.48 35.90 9.26
CA GLN A 135 -14.05 36.80 10.26
C GLN A 135 -15.18 36.05 10.97
N GLU A 136 -15.07 35.86 12.30
CA GLU A 136 -16.14 35.28 13.13
C GLU A 136 -17.40 36.14 13.12
#